data_AF-A0A9C9PL65-F1
#
_entry.id   AF-A0A9C9PL65-F1
#
_cell.length_a   1.000
_cell.length_b   1.000
_cell.length_c   1.000
_cell.angle_alpha   90.00
_cell.angle_beta   90.00
_cell.angle_gamma   90.00
#
_symmetry.space_group_name_H-M   'P 1'
#
loop_
_entity.id
_entity.type
_entity.pdbx_description
1 polymer ?
#
loop_
_entity_poly.entity_id
_entity_poly.type
_entity_poly.pdbx_seq_one_letter_code
_entity_poly.pdbx_strand_id
1 'polypeptide(L)'
;MPTVPLEFPILVTPSKKGYHLRPLFSDTPSRTAKRFRDAVELLIKDVRREFQAFETSRETIDELLWFAFNPKLKFEIKKLCFSLGTYMIFGDFAIVRFSLKNHQVVFLPQFKNFFAIVSDNLFEYGSFTEQLNSIIYDRLQVERKNDPNDFKPTRYYATGSEFVTNISLQVTVKQAKFPFEEKANAWFASLSGQPEQFSG
;
A
#
# COMPACT_ATOMS: atom_id res chain seq x y z
N MET A 1 7.56 -10.81 -22.89
CA MET A 1 6.92 -10.63 -21.56
C MET A 1 6.26 -9.26 -21.56
N PRO A 2 5.00 -9.13 -21.13
CA PRO A 2 4.33 -7.85 -21.09
C PRO A 2 5.04 -6.89 -20.12
N THR A 3 5.15 -5.63 -20.53
CA THR A 3 5.66 -4.55 -19.69
C THR A 3 4.48 -3.70 -19.25
N VAL A 4 4.37 -3.46 -17.93
CA VAL A 4 3.32 -2.65 -17.33
C VAL A 4 3.95 -1.36 -16.82
N PRO A 5 3.50 -0.18 -17.27
CA PRO A 5 3.87 1.07 -16.65
C PRO A 5 3.15 1.19 -15.30
N LEU A 6 3.91 1.41 -14.24
CA LEU A 6 3.40 1.67 -12.90
C LEU A 6 3.73 3.10 -12.51
N GLU A 7 2.73 3.80 -11.98
CA GLU A 7 2.87 5.06 -11.30
C GLU A 7 2.13 4.97 -9.98
N PHE A 8 2.83 5.19 -8.87
CA PHE A 8 2.21 5.11 -7.55
C PHE A 8 2.76 6.17 -6.60
N PRO A 9 1.95 6.56 -5.61
CA PRO A 9 2.40 7.46 -4.57
C PRO A 9 3.33 6.75 -3.58
N ILE A 10 4.35 7.47 -3.13
CA ILE A 10 5.26 7.09 -2.05
C ILE A 10 5.12 8.06 -0.88
N LEU A 11 5.18 7.52 0.34
CA LEU A 11 5.32 8.31 1.55
C LEU A 11 6.80 8.57 1.80
N VAL A 12 7.16 9.83 1.97
CA VAL A 12 8.51 10.26 2.31
C VAL A 12 8.51 10.79 3.74
N THR A 13 9.33 10.18 4.59
CA THR A 13 9.53 10.58 5.99
C THR A 13 10.97 11.05 6.17
N PRO A 14 11.22 12.36 6.21
CA PRO A 14 12.54 12.90 6.53
C PRO A 14 12.94 12.55 7.97
N SER A 15 14.21 12.21 8.16
CA SER A 15 14.79 11.87 9.45
C SER A 15 16.24 12.35 9.54
N LYS A 16 16.83 12.32 10.74
CA LYS A 16 18.27 12.63 10.93
C LYS A 16 19.19 11.69 10.14
N LYS A 17 18.75 10.47 9.85
CA LYS A 17 19.51 9.47 9.10
C LYS A 17 19.36 9.62 7.58
N GLY A 18 18.48 10.52 7.12
CA GLY A 18 18.14 10.71 5.72
C GLY A 18 16.63 10.57 5.47
N TYR A 19 16.28 10.24 4.23
CA TYR A 19 14.91 10.10 3.77
C TYR A 19 14.50 8.63 3.81
N HIS A 20 13.45 8.32 4.56
CA HIS A 20 12.78 7.02 4.55
C HIS A 20 11.62 7.07 3.54
N LEU A 21 11.59 6.11 2.62
CA LEU A 21 10.60 6.01 1.55
C LEU A 21 9.95 4.64 1.58
N ARG A 22 8.64 4.63 1.32
CA ARG A 22 7.85 3.42 1.07
C ARG A 22 6.68 3.73 0.14
N PRO A 23 6.12 2.77 -0.59
CA PRO A 23 4.83 2.95 -1.25
C PRO A 23 3.78 3.42 -0.25
N LEU A 24 2.88 4.30 -0.67
CA LEU A 24 1.93 4.90 0.26
C LEU A 24 0.99 3.86 0.87
N PHE A 25 0.50 2.93 0.04
CA PHE A 25 -0.50 1.93 0.42
C PHE A 25 0.11 0.57 0.77
N SER A 26 1.43 0.48 0.90
CA SER A 26 2.14 -0.76 1.30
C SER A 26 3.25 -0.45 2.31
N ASP A 27 3.54 -1.40 3.19
CA ASP A 27 4.67 -1.30 4.13
C ASP A 27 5.99 -1.77 3.49
N THR A 28 5.90 -2.53 2.40
CA THR A 28 7.05 -3.07 1.68
C THR A 28 6.94 -2.80 0.17
N PRO A 29 8.08 -2.57 -0.51
CA PRO A 29 9.44 -2.42 0.04
C PRO A 29 9.64 -1.04 0.69
N SER A 30 10.58 -0.92 1.64
CA SER A 30 10.95 0.36 2.23
C SER A 30 12.47 0.58 2.24
N ARG A 31 12.88 1.83 1.99
CA ARG A 31 14.29 2.21 1.87
C ARG A 31 14.61 3.50 2.56
N THR A 32 15.82 3.58 3.11
CA THR A 32 16.33 4.77 3.76
C THR A 32 17.69 5.10 3.17
N ALA A 33 17.89 6.34 2.73
CA ALA A 33 19.20 6.83 2.30
C ALA A 33 19.40 8.29 2.70
N LYS A 34 20.66 8.71 2.79
CA LYS A 34 21.02 10.07 3.21
C LYS A 34 20.44 11.13 2.26
N ARG A 35 20.42 10.86 0.96
CA ARG A 35 19.83 11.73 -0.07
C ARG A 35 18.53 11.14 -0.57
N PHE A 36 17.57 12.00 -0.86
CA PHE A 36 16.26 11.62 -1.38
C PHE A 36 16.36 10.81 -2.68
N ARG A 37 17.18 11.28 -3.63
CA ARG A 37 17.38 10.60 -4.92
C ARG A 37 17.89 9.17 -4.76
N ASP A 38 18.89 8.97 -3.91
CA ASP A 38 19.47 7.65 -3.66
C ASP A 38 18.42 6.69 -3.08
N ALA A 39 17.56 7.18 -2.18
CA ALA A 39 16.48 6.37 -1.61
C ALA A 39 15.42 5.99 -2.66
N VAL A 40 15.09 6.90 -3.59
CA VAL A 40 14.20 6.62 -4.72
C VAL A 40 14.79 5.56 -5.63
N GLU A 41 16.07 5.68 -6.00
CA GLU A 41 16.76 4.71 -6.86
C GLU A 41 16.80 3.31 -6.22
N LEU A 42 17.06 3.23 -4.91
CA LEU A 42 17.02 1.97 -4.16
C LEU A 42 15.60 1.38 -4.13
N LEU A 43 14.59 2.22 -3.87
CA LEU A 43 13.19 1.76 -3.83
C LEU A 43 12.74 1.22 -5.19
N ILE A 44 13.03 1.93 -6.28
CA ILE A 44 12.71 1.48 -7.65
C ILE A 44 13.36 0.13 -7.95
N LYS A 45 14.63 -0.05 -7.52
CA LYS A 45 15.33 -1.32 -7.70
C LYS A 45 14.64 -2.47 -6.97
N ASP A 46 14.15 -2.25 -5.75
CA ASP A 46 13.46 -3.27 -4.99
C ASP A 46 12.11 -3.62 -5.60
N VAL A 47 11.31 -2.61 -5.97
CA VAL A 47 10.02 -2.83 -6.64
C VAL A 47 10.23 -3.62 -7.93
N ARG A 48 11.23 -3.28 -8.75
CA ARG A 48 11.57 -4.08 -9.94
C ARG A 48 11.94 -5.52 -9.61
N ARG A 49 12.68 -5.75 -8.52
CA ARG A 49 13.08 -7.09 -8.09
C ARG A 49 11.88 -7.91 -7.63
N GLU A 50 10.95 -7.30 -6.92
CA GLU A 50 9.68 -7.90 -6.50
C GLU A 50 8.89 -8.40 -7.71
N PHE A 51 8.80 -7.58 -8.77
CA PHE A 51 8.10 -7.96 -10.00
C PHE A 51 8.90 -8.85 -10.97
N GLN A 52 10.21 -9.03 -10.78
CA GLN A 52 11.05 -9.80 -11.72
C GLN A 52 10.68 -11.29 -11.79
N ALA A 53 10.25 -11.87 -10.66
CA ALA A 53 9.79 -13.25 -10.55
C ALA A 53 8.27 -13.35 -10.45
N PHE A 54 7.56 -12.24 -10.61
CA PHE A 54 6.12 -12.19 -10.40
C PHE A 54 5.38 -12.86 -11.56
N GLU A 55 4.59 -13.87 -11.20
CA GLU A 55 3.64 -14.53 -12.09
C GLU A 55 2.25 -14.03 -11.75
N THR A 56 1.57 -13.41 -12.72
CA THR A 56 0.19 -12.93 -12.55
C THR A 56 -0.73 -14.13 -12.39
N SER A 57 -1.10 -14.41 -11.15
CA SER A 57 -2.13 -15.36 -10.76
C SER A 57 -3.25 -14.59 -10.05
N ARG A 58 -4.39 -15.25 -9.80
CA ARG A 58 -5.45 -14.63 -8.97
C ARG A 58 -4.99 -14.30 -7.55
N GLU A 59 -3.97 -14.99 -7.05
CA GLU A 59 -3.48 -14.83 -5.68
C GLU A 59 -2.48 -13.66 -5.57
N THR A 60 -1.78 -13.34 -6.65
CA THR A 60 -0.71 -12.33 -6.65
C THR A 60 -1.14 -11.01 -7.26
N ILE A 61 -2.16 -11.00 -8.12
CA ILE A 61 -2.59 -9.80 -8.88
C ILE A 61 -2.91 -8.60 -7.97
N ASP A 62 -3.37 -8.84 -6.74
CA ASP A 62 -3.70 -7.79 -5.77
C ASP A 62 -2.48 -6.91 -5.45
N GLU A 63 -1.28 -7.47 -5.37
CA GLU A 63 -0.04 -6.72 -5.15
C GLU A 63 0.22 -5.75 -6.31
N LEU A 64 0.11 -6.24 -7.55
CA LEU A 64 0.23 -5.39 -8.74
C LEU A 64 -0.82 -4.28 -8.76
N LEU A 65 -2.05 -4.57 -8.36
CA LEU A 65 -3.13 -3.59 -8.30
C LEU A 65 -2.86 -2.49 -7.28
N TRP A 66 -2.25 -2.80 -6.14
CA TRP A 66 -1.84 -1.79 -5.16
C TRP A 66 -0.78 -0.83 -5.71
N PHE A 67 0.17 -1.32 -6.52
CA PHE A 67 1.14 -0.47 -7.20
C PHE A 67 0.59 0.26 -8.44
N ALA A 68 -0.56 -0.19 -8.98
CA ALA A 68 -1.29 0.54 -10.01
C ALA A 68 -2.30 1.54 -9.41
N PHE A 69 -2.56 1.46 -8.11
CA PHE A 69 -3.54 2.30 -7.44
C PHE A 69 -2.96 3.69 -7.12
N ASN A 70 -3.30 4.66 -7.97
CA ASN A 70 -2.85 6.04 -7.86
C ASN A 70 -4.04 7.01 -7.97
N PRO A 71 -4.91 7.09 -6.94
CA PRO A 71 -6.03 8.00 -6.96
C PRO A 71 -5.54 9.45 -6.86
N LYS A 72 -6.35 10.40 -7.34
CA LYS A 72 -6.13 11.83 -7.04
C LYS A 72 -6.31 12.05 -5.54
N LEU A 73 -5.19 12.16 -4.83
CA LEU A 73 -5.15 12.24 -3.38
C LEU A 73 -4.77 13.63 -2.89
N LYS A 74 -5.22 13.94 -1.68
CA LYS A 74 -4.82 15.09 -0.89
C LYS A 74 -4.11 14.57 0.35
N PHE A 75 -2.84 14.91 0.49
CA PHE A 75 -2.08 14.67 1.71
C PHE A 75 -2.18 15.88 2.63
N GLU A 76 -2.49 15.66 3.90
CA GLU A 76 -2.53 16.71 4.92
C GLU A 76 -1.98 16.19 6.25
N ILE A 77 -1.24 17.06 6.95
CA ILE A 77 -0.89 16.85 8.34
C ILE A 77 -1.93 17.59 9.19
N LYS A 78 -2.63 16.86 10.07
CA LYS A 78 -3.60 17.46 11.00
C LYS A 78 -3.14 17.30 12.42
N LYS A 79 -3.12 18.43 13.13
CA LYS A 79 -2.90 18.46 14.56
C LYS A 79 -4.20 18.16 15.28
N LEU A 80 -4.22 17.10 16.09
CA LEU A 80 -5.39 16.68 16.85
C LEU A 80 -5.11 16.73 18.35
N CYS A 81 -6.18 16.94 19.12
CA CYS A 81 -6.13 17.12 20.56
C CYS A 81 -7.35 16.46 21.21
N PHE A 82 -7.15 15.37 21.95
CA PHE A 82 -8.24 14.68 22.66
C PHE A 82 -7.68 13.78 23.78
N SER A 83 -8.53 13.38 24.73
CA SER A 83 -8.16 12.44 25.79
C SER A 83 -8.40 10.99 25.39
N LEU A 84 -7.48 10.10 25.73
CA LEU A 84 -7.58 8.65 25.55
C LEU A 84 -7.25 7.94 26.87
N GLY A 85 -8.23 7.85 27.76
CA GLY A 85 -8.04 7.35 29.12
C GLY A 85 -7.06 8.24 29.90
N THR A 86 -5.90 7.70 30.26
CA THR A 86 -4.84 8.43 30.97
C THR A 86 -3.90 9.22 30.04
N TYR A 87 -4.00 9.01 28.73
CA TYR A 87 -3.16 9.70 27.75
C TYR A 87 -3.85 10.96 27.25
N MET A 88 -3.11 12.06 27.17
CA MET A 88 -3.50 13.22 26.39
C MET A 88 -2.91 13.09 24.99
N ILE A 89 -3.77 12.93 24.00
CA ILE A 89 -3.36 12.92 22.59
C ILE A 89 -3.23 14.37 22.16
N PHE A 90 -2.02 14.75 21.77
CA PHE A 90 -1.70 16.05 21.22
C PHE A 90 -0.53 15.89 20.26
N GLY A 91 -0.84 15.75 18.97
CA GLY A 91 0.13 15.36 17.97
C GLY A 91 -0.35 15.63 16.56
N ASP A 92 0.62 15.64 15.65
CA ASP A 92 0.39 15.73 14.23
C ASP A 92 0.13 14.34 13.67
N PHE A 93 -0.87 14.20 12.80
CA PHE A 93 -1.23 12.95 12.14
C PHE A 93 -1.19 13.14 10.64
N ALA A 94 -0.51 12.25 9.93
CA ALA A 94 -0.50 12.24 8.49
C ALA A 94 -1.75 11.53 7.95
N ILE A 95 -2.44 12.22 7.06
CA ILE A 95 -3.73 11.81 6.53
C ILE A 95 -3.70 11.96 5.03
N VAL A 96 -4.19 10.93 4.35
CA VAL A 96 -4.41 10.95 2.91
C VAL A 96 -5.91 10.88 2.69
N ARG A 97 -6.41 11.72 1.81
CA ARG A 97 -7.81 11.75 1.40
C ARG A 97 -7.93 11.56 -0.09
N PHE A 98 -8.87 10.75 -0.54
CA PHE A 98 -9.21 10.65 -1.95
C PHE A 98 -10.68 10.25 -2.09
N SER A 99 -11.25 10.48 -3.28
CA SER A 99 -12.60 10.05 -3.59
C SER A 99 -12.58 8.81 -4.46
N LEU A 100 -13.38 7.79 -4.10
CA LEU A 100 -13.55 6.57 -4.87
C LEU A 100 -15.03 6.26 -5.02
N LYS A 101 -15.53 6.26 -6.27
CA LYS A 101 -16.95 6.00 -6.58
C LYS A 101 -17.92 6.81 -5.68
N ASN A 102 -17.70 8.12 -5.57
CA ASN A 102 -18.45 9.06 -4.73
C ASN A 102 -18.33 8.86 -3.21
N HIS A 103 -17.43 8.00 -2.74
CA HIS A 103 -17.12 7.85 -1.32
C HIS A 103 -15.85 8.63 -1.01
N GLN A 104 -15.87 9.41 0.07
CA GLN A 104 -14.65 10.01 0.61
C GLN A 104 -13.93 8.98 1.45
N VAL A 105 -12.70 8.66 1.05
CA VAL A 105 -11.85 7.70 1.74
C VAL A 105 -10.74 8.47 2.44
N VAL A 106 -10.55 8.14 3.72
CA VAL A 106 -9.42 8.53 4.53
C VAL A 106 -8.48 7.35 4.65
N PHE A 107 -7.20 7.62 4.46
CA PHE A 107 -6.12 6.67 4.65
C PHE A 107 -5.14 7.20 5.69
N LEU A 108 -4.78 6.35 6.63
CA LEU A 108 -3.92 6.64 7.77
C LEU A 108 -2.64 5.79 7.70
N PRO A 109 -1.53 6.35 7.16
CA PRO A 109 -0.30 5.59 6.91
C PRO A 109 0.31 5.02 8.20
N GLN A 110 0.25 5.74 9.31
CA GLN A 110 0.84 5.34 10.60
C GLN A 110 0.02 4.27 11.34
N PHE A 111 -1.19 3.98 10.87
CA PHE A 111 -2.11 3.01 11.49
C PHE A 111 -2.16 1.71 10.69
N LYS A 112 -0.99 1.16 10.33
CA LYS A 112 -0.88 -0.06 9.50
C LYS A 112 -1.66 0.07 8.19
N ASN A 113 -1.51 1.22 7.53
CA ASN A 113 -2.18 1.53 6.26
C ASN A 113 -3.72 1.41 6.35
N PHE A 114 -4.31 1.92 7.44
CA PHE A 114 -5.75 1.81 7.67
C PHE A 114 -6.57 2.71 6.74
N PHE A 115 -7.67 2.18 6.21
CA PHE A 115 -8.65 2.92 5.41
C PHE A 115 -9.97 3.08 6.17
N ALA A 116 -10.57 4.26 6.05
CA ALA A 116 -11.91 4.55 6.55
C ALA A 116 -12.72 5.30 5.48
N ILE A 117 -14.02 5.07 5.45
CA ILE A 117 -14.94 5.92 4.67
C ILE A 117 -15.44 7.01 5.61
N VAL A 118 -15.38 8.25 5.15
CA VAL A 118 -15.97 9.41 5.85
C VAL A 118 -17.19 9.90 5.08
N SER A 119 -18.17 10.39 5.82
CA SER A 119 -19.41 10.92 5.25
C SER A 119 -19.30 12.43 5.08
N ASP A 120 -19.85 12.95 3.98
CA ASP A 120 -20.00 14.38 3.78
C ASP A 120 -21.26 14.94 4.47
N ASN A 121 -22.10 14.07 5.06
CA ASN A 121 -23.30 14.50 5.80
C ASN A 121 -22.94 15.02 7.20
N LEU A 122 -22.77 16.33 7.30
CA LEU A 122 -22.44 17.06 8.53
C LEU A 122 -23.45 16.86 9.65
N PHE A 123 -24.75 16.71 9.35
CA PHE A 123 -25.78 16.61 10.38
C PHE A 123 -25.80 15.25 11.07
N GLU A 124 -25.49 14.20 10.33
CA GLU A 124 -25.55 12.82 10.83
C GLU A 124 -24.20 12.37 11.40
N TYR A 125 -23.09 12.79 10.79
CA TYR A 125 -21.74 12.31 11.15
C TYR A 125 -20.81 13.40 11.68
N GLY A 126 -21.26 14.66 11.73
CA GLY A 126 -20.43 15.78 12.16
C GLY A 126 -19.40 16.21 11.12
N SER A 127 -18.57 17.17 11.51
CA SER A 127 -17.47 17.68 10.70
C SER A 127 -16.42 16.60 10.41
N PHE A 128 -15.65 16.80 9.32
CA PHE A 128 -14.54 15.92 8.98
C PHE A 128 -13.55 15.74 10.15
N THR A 129 -13.27 16.81 10.90
CA THR A 129 -12.36 16.76 12.05
C THR A 129 -12.92 15.90 13.18
N GLU A 130 -14.22 15.96 13.44
CA GLU A 130 -14.88 15.13 14.46
C GLU A 130 -14.87 13.65 14.05
N GLN A 131 -15.21 13.34 12.80
CA GLN A 131 -15.12 11.99 12.26
C GLN A 131 -13.69 11.45 12.34
N LEU A 132 -12.71 12.25 11.95
CA LEU A 132 -11.29 11.91 12.02
C LEU A 132 -10.83 11.66 13.46
N ASN A 133 -11.24 12.49 14.42
CA ASN A 133 -10.97 12.29 15.84
C ASN A 133 -11.55 10.97 16.32
N SER A 134 -12.80 10.65 15.97
CA SER A 134 -13.43 9.38 16.32
C SER A 134 -12.66 8.19 15.74
N ILE A 135 -12.32 8.24 14.45
CA ILE A 135 -11.57 7.19 13.78
C ILE A 135 -10.22 6.96 14.47
N ILE A 136 -9.45 8.02 14.72
CA ILE A 136 -8.13 7.90 15.33
C ILE A 136 -8.25 7.46 16.79
N TYR A 137 -9.25 7.94 17.53
CA TYR A 137 -9.55 7.49 18.89
C TYR A 137 -9.77 5.98 18.92
N ASP A 138 -10.67 5.47 18.08
CA ASP A 138 -11.02 4.05 18.01
C ASP A 138 -9.79 3.21 17.65
N ARG A 139 -8.98 3.66 16.70
CA ARG A 139 -7.76 2.94 16.29
C ARG A 139 -6.71 2.91 17.40
N LEU A 140 -6.46 4.05 18.06
CA LEU A 140 -5.56 4.08 19.21
C LEU A 140 -6.08 3.23 20.37
N GLN A 141 -7.39 3.15 20.57
CA GLN A 141 -7.99 2.28 21.57
C GLN A 141 -7.78 0.80 21.25
N VAL A 142 -7.91 0.39 19.98
CA VAL A 142 -7.60 -0.97 19.52
C VAL A 142 -6.12 -1.30 19.74
N GLU A 143 -5.22 -0.41 19.33
CA GLU A 143 -3.78 -0.61 19.51
C GLU A 143 -3.38 -0.69 21.00
N ARG A 144 -3.99 0.14 21.86
CA ARG A 144 -3.81 0.07 23.31
C ARG A 144 -4.30 -1.25 23.91
N LYS A 145 -5.39 -1.83 23.38
CA LYS A 145 -5.88 -3.14 23.84
C LYS A 145 -4.96 -4.27 23.40
N ASN A 146 -4.38 -4.16 22.20
CA ASN A 146 -3.50 -5.18 21.63
C ASN A 146 -2.11 -5.21 22.31
N ASP A 147 -1.60 -4.04 22.74
CA ASP A 147 -0.32 -3.94 23.44
C ASP A 147 -0.41 -2.98 24.65
N PRO A 148 -1.06 -3.40 25.75
CA PRO A 148 -1.31 -2.51 26.90
C PRO A 148 -0.05 -2.00 27.59
N ASN A 149 1.04 -2.77 27.56
CA ASN A 149 2.25 -2.50 28.35
C ASN A 149 3.24 -1.59 27.61
N ASP A 150 3.27 -1.59 26.28
CA ASP A 150 4.19 -0.76 25.49
C ASP A 150 3.47 0.25 24.57
N PHE A 151 2.16 0.43 24.78
CA PHE A 151 1.38 1.45 24.09
C PHE A 151 1.93 2.86 24.34
N LYS A 152 2.38 3.50 23.25
CA LYS A 152 2.83 4.89 23.23
C LYS A 152 2.16 5.61 22.07
N PRO A 153 1.24 6.57 22.32
CA PRO A 153 0.56 7.28 21.26
C PRO A 153 1.49 8.00 20.27
N THR A 154 2.65 8.44 20.76
CA THR A 154 3.68 9.12 19.95
C THR A 154 4.21 8.28 18.79
N ARG A 155 4.06 6.94 18.83
CA ARG A 155 4.43 6.06 17.70
C ARG A 155 3.57 6.28 16.45
N TYR A 156 2.37 6.83 16.64
CA TYR A 156 1.42 7.07 15.56
C TYR A 156 1.44 8.52 15.05
N TYR A 157 2.26 9.38 15.66
CA TYR A 157 2.37 10.77 15.24
C TYR A 157 3.25 10.87 13.99
N ALA A 158 2.86 11.76 13.09
CA ALA A 158 3.69 12.20 11.99
C ALA A 158 4.83 13.08 12.49
N THR A 159 5.94 13.12 11.75
CA THR A 159 7.06 14.02 12.06
C THR A 159 6.81 15.48 11.68
N GLY A 160 5.70 15.77 10.99
CA GLY A 160 5.31 17.10 10.50
C GLY A 160 6.03 17.55 9.21
N SER A 161 7.08 16.83 8.80
CA SER A 161 7.83 17.09 7.55
C SER A 161 7.61 16.01 6.49
N GLU A 162 6.72 15.06 6.77
CA GLU A 162 6.32 14.03 5.83
C GLU A 162 5.62 14.63 4.62
N PHE A 163 5.80 14.01 3.47
CA PHE A 163 5.11 14.38 2.25
C PHE A 163 4.90 13.18 1.34
N VAL A 164 3.96 13.31 0.40
CA VAL A 164 3.68 12.31 -0.63
C VAL A 164 4.13 12.83 -1.98
N THR A 165 4.77 11.96 -2.76
CA THR A 165 5.13 12.22 -4.15
C THR A 165 4.96 10.96 -4.98
N ASN A 166 4.96 11.07 -6.30
CA ASN A 166 4.78 9.93 -7.19
C ASN A 166 6.12 9.48 -7.77
N ILE A 167 6.24 8.17 -7.99
CA ILE A 167 7.31 7.59 -8.79
C ILE A 167 6.71 6.77 -9.92
N SER A 168 7.43 6.74 -11.04
CA SER A 168 7.04 5.98 -12.22
C SER A 168 8.14 4.99 -12.59
N LEU A 169 7.75 3.75 -12.89
CA LEU A 169 8.66 2.76 -13.46
C LEU A 169 7.92 1.79 -14.38
N GLN A 170 8.68 1.13 -15.22
CA GLN A 170 8.19 0.00 -16.00
C GLN A 170 8.59 -1.30 -15.31
N VAL A 171 7.63 -2.21 -15.15
CA VAL A 171 7.87 -3.56 -14.64
C VAL A 171 7.52 -4.59 -15.71
N THR A 172 8.27 -5.69 -15.73
CA THR A 172 7.97 -6.83 -16.58
C THR A 172 7.24 -7.86 -15.76
N VAL A 173 6.08 -8.32 -16.23
CA VAL A 173 5.24 -9.26 -15.51
C VAL A 173 5.15 -10.55 -16.32
N LYS A 174 5.31 -11.71 -15.69
CA LYS A 174 5.08 -13.00 -16.35
C LYS A 174 3.61 -13.37 -16.15
N GLN A 175 2.94 -13.84 -17.19
CA GLN A 175 1.62 -14.42 -17.01
C GLN A 175 1.80 -15.85 -16.48
N ALA A 176 1.15 -16.19 -15.37
CA ALA A 176 1.13 -17.57 -14.91
C ALA A 176 0.46 -18.43 -15.99
N LYS A 177 1.03 -19.60 -16.30
CA LYS A 177 0.38 -20.55 -17.20
C LYS A 177 -0.92 -21.01 -16.56
N PHE A 178 -1.98 -21.10 -17.34
CA PHE A 178 -3.23 -21.62 -16.79
C PHE A 178 -3.09 -23.13 -16.51
N PRO A 179 -3.70 -23.68 -15.44
CA PRO A 179 -3.60 -25.11 -15.12
C PRO A 179 -4.04 -26.06 -16.24
N PHE A 180 -4.86 -25.58 -17.19
CA PHE A 180 -5.29 -26.35 -18.35
C PHE A 180 -4.23 -26.40 -19.48
N GLU A 181 -3.30 -25.44 -19.54
CA GLU A 181 -2.21 -25.43 -20.53
C GLU A 181 -1.16 -26.50 -20.23
N GLU A 182 -0.95 -26.83 -18.96
CA GLU A 182 -0.08 -27.95 -18.55
C GLU A 182 -0.66 -29.31 -18.97
N LYS A 183 -1.99 -29.48 -18.85
CA LYS A 183 -2.68 -30.72 -19.21
C LYS A 183 -2.78 -30.92 -20.72
N ALA A 184 -2.90 -29.84 -21.49
CA ALA A 184 -2.92 -29.92 -22.95
C ALA A 184 -1.60 -30.48 -23.50
N ASN A 185 -0.45 -30.04 -22.97
CA ASN A 185 0.84 -30.56 -23.39
C ASN A 185 1.05 -32.05 -23.04
N ALA A 186 0.54 -32.52 -21.90
CA ALA A 186 0.58 -33.94 -21.53
C ALA A 186 -0.33 -34.82 -22.42
N TRP A 187 -1.49 -34.31 -22.81
CA TRP A 187 -2.42 -35.00 -23.71
C TRP A 187 -1.91 -35.07 -25.15
N PHE A 188 -1.33 -33.98 -25.68
CA PHE A 188 -0.71 -33.99 -27.01
C PHE A 188 0.58 -34.83 -27.06
N ALA A 189 1.39 -34.84 -26.00
CA ALA A 189 2.60 -35.67 -25.92
C ALA A 189 2.28 -37.18 -25.79
N SER A 190 1.10 -37.55 -25.27
CA SER A 190 0.64 -38.94 -25.23
C SER A 190 0.01 -39.41 -26.56
N LEU A 191 -0.35 -38.48 -27.46
CA LEU A 191 -0.86 -38.79 -28.80
C LEU A 191 0.25 -38.91 -29.86
N SER A 192 1.42 -38.28 -29.67
CA SER A 192 2.54 -38.33 -30.61
C SER A 192 3.53 -39.48 -30.36
N GLY A 193 3.22 -40.38 -29.42
CA GLY A 193 4.11 -41.45 -28.96
C GLY A 193 3.91 -42.84 -29.58
N GLN A 194 3.01 -43.04 -30.55
CA GLN A 194 2.87 -44.33 -31.24
C GLN A 194 3.21 -44.22 -32.73
N PRO A 195 4.35 -44.78 -33.19
CA PRO A 195 4.48 -45.18 -34.58
C PRO A 195 3.73 -46.50 -34.75
N GLU A 196 2.45 -46.47 -35.11
CA GLU A 196 1.82 -47.65 -35.67
C GLU A 196 2.46 -47.92 -37.05
N GLN A 197 3.23 -49.01 -37.12
CA GLN A 197 3.64 -49.61 -38.37
C GLN A 197 2.40 -50.01 -39.15
N PHE A 198 2.10 -49.27 -40.22
CA PHE A 198 1.08 -49.62 -41.19
C PHE A 198 1.64 -50.70 -42.12
N SER A 199 1.15 -51.94 -42.00
CA SER A 199 1.32 -52.99 -43.01
C SER A 199 -0.05 -53.57 -43.33
N GLY A 200 -0.52 -53.36 -44.57
CA GLY A 200 -1.77 -53.90 -45.11
C GLY A 200 -2.47 -52.93 -46.03
#